data_AF-A0A952RN93-F1
#
_entry.id   AF-A0A952RN93-F1
#
_cell.length_a   1.000
_cell.length_b   1.000
_cell.length_c   1.000
_cell.angle_alpha   90.00
_cell.angle_beta   90.00
_cell.angle_gamma   90.00
#
_symmetry.space_group_name_H-M   'P 1'
#
loop_
_entity.id
_entity.type
_entity.pdbx_description
1 polymer ?
#
loop_
_entity_poly.entity_id
_entity_poly.type
_entity_poly.pdbx_seq_one_letter_code
_entity_poly.pdbx_strand_id
1 'polypeptide(L)'
;MAVFAIGDVHGCVEELEELLGMLPLKDDSTVVMLGDYIDRGPFSRRVLETLMEWRQKFNFVTLSGNHEEMLREFLDGSNPQRVARFILNGGSSTLADFADEHGEWVVPKSHIAFLEELKLWHETDDHFFVHAGVPDIALKELDPVRDRDELLWIRRSFINSSRRWEKRIVHGHTPVNAVEVSAARINVDTACAYGGFLTAIELPSHRIYSVPRKTGLRPAFLRDKTSRRAAVRFLGAVPVTIHHAKRGDIKLETLNYSEIGMLLWSPEEADRATQLLEQGETVKGLVGDGWQVPFEARVVHSRKQSDGWQYGLAVELQG
;
A
#
# COMPACT_ATOMS: atom_id res chain seq x y z
N MET A 1 4.54 -30.65 -8.03
CA MET A 1 5.05 -29.27 -8.01
C MET A 1 4.20 -28.47 -7.02
N ALA A 2 4.82 -27.87 -6.01
CA ALA A 2 4.09 -27.02 -5.07
C ALA A 2 4.02 -25.59 -5.61
N VAL A 3 2.85 -24.96 -5.52
CA VAL A 3 2.68 -23.54 -5.85
C VAL A 3 2.28 -22.78 -4.59
N PHE A 4 3.01 -21.73 -4.25
CA PHE A 4 2.71 -20.86 -3.12
C PHE A 4 2.19 -19.54 -3.65
N ALA A 5 0.91 -19.25 -3.48
CA ALA A 5 0.33 -17.96 -3.89
C ALA A 5 0.31 -17.02 -2.69
N ILE A 6 0.92 -15.84 -2.83
CA ILE A 6 1.05 -14.80 -1.81
C ILE A 6 0.18 -13.61 -2.20
N GLY A 7 -0.66 -13.16 -1.26
CA GLY A 7 -1.54 -12.00 -1.44
C GLY A 7 -0.82 -10.65 -1.41
N ASP A 8 -1.62 -9.60 -1.34
CA ASP A 8 -1.24 -8.20 -1.45
C ASP A 8 -0.28 -7.78 -0.33
N VAL A 9 0.87 -7.20 -0.70
CA VAL A 9 1.98 -6.91 0.23
C VAL A 9 1.92 -5.47 0.73
N HIS A 10 1.67 -4.49 -0.13
CA HIS A 10 1.52 -3.07 0.23
C HIS A 10 2.61 -2.55 1.18
N GLY A 11 3.88 -2.64 0.79
CA GLY A 11 4.99 -2.13 1.59
C GLY A 11 5.22 -2.85 2.93
N CYS A 12 4.61 -4.02 3.15
CA CYS A 12 4.75 -4.83 4.37
C CYS A 12 5.99 -5.74 4.30
N VAL A 13 7.19 -5.13 4.25
CA VAL A 13 8.41 -5.88 3.94
C VAL A 13 8.85 -6.83 5.05
N GLU A 14 8.68 -6.46 6.33
CA GLU A 14 9.04 -7.33 7.45
C GLU A 14 8.17 -8.59 7.49
N GLU A 15 6.92 -8.47 7.07
CA GLU A 15 6.00 -9.60 6.93
C GLU A 15 6.33 -10.43 5.69
N LEU A 16 6.72 -9.79 4.58
CA LEU A 16 7.15 -10.47 3.37
C LEU A 16 8.40 -11.31 3.62
N GLU A 17 9.47 -10.74 4.19
CA GLU A 17 10.72 -11.44 4.45
C GLU A 17 10.51 -12.60 5.43
N GLU A 18 9.70 -12.42 6.48
CA GLU A 18 9.35 -13.50 7.41
C GLU A 18 8.54 -14.61 6.72
N LEU A 19 7.48 -14.24 5.98
CA LEU A 19 6.62 -15.21 5.32
C LEU A 19 7.42 -16.04 4.32
N LEU A 20 8.26 -15.41 3.51
CA LEU A 20 9.13 -16.08 2.56
C LEU A 20 10.12 -17.04 3.25
N GLY A 21 10.65 -16.67 4.42
CA GLY A 21 11.50 -17.54 5.24
C GLY A 21 10.77 -18.75 5.85
N MET A 22 9.44 -18.68 6.01
CA MET A 22 8.63 -19.79 6.53
C MET A 22 8.22 -20.81 5.46
N LEU A 23 8.27 -20.45 4.18
CA LEU A 23 7.81 -21.33 3.11
C LEU A 23 8.77 -22.51 2.92
N PRO A 24 8.28 -23.76 2.91
CA PRO A 24 9.11 -24.94 2.68
C PRO A 24 9.42 -25.12 1.18
N LEU A 25 10.08 -24.12 0.59
CA LEU A 25 10.42 -24.11 -0.83
C LEU A 25 11.41 -25.23 -1.16
N LYS A 26 11.13 -25.89 -2.28
CA LYS A 26 11.99 -26.88 -2.94
C LYS A 26 12.40 -26.34 -4.31
N ASP A 27 13.39 -26.97 -4.94
CA ASP A 27 13.87 -26.58 -6.27
C ASP A 27 12.77 -26.55 -7.34
N ASP A 28 11.74 -27.37 -7.21
CA ASP A 28 10.57 -27.41 -8.11
C ASP A 28 9.42 -26.51 -7.64
N SER A 29 9.54 -25.81 -6.51
CA SER A 29 8.47 -24.94 -6.02
C SER A 29 8.34 -23.68 -6.85
N THR A 30 7.11 -23.23 -7.06
CA THR A 30 6.81 -21.94 -7.68
C THR A 30 6.16 -21.02 -6.67
N VAL A 31 6.64 -19.79 -6.55
CA VAL A 31 5.98 -18.74 -5.76
C VAL A 31 5.28 -17.80 -6.73
N VAL A 32 3.99 -17.55 -6.52
CA VAL A 32 3.18 -16.61 -7.30
C VAL A 32 2.81 -15.44 -6.39
N MET A 33 3.39 -14.29 -6.65
CA MET A 33 3.02 -13.03 -6.00
C MET A 33 1.85 -12.42 -6.77
N LEU A 34 0.72 -12.14 -6.10
CA LEU A 34 -0.54 -11.78 -6.76
C LEU A 34 -0.67 -10.29 -7.14
N GLY A 35 0.36 -9.47 -6.91
CA GLY A 35 0.34 -8.02 -7.19
C GLY A 35 0.25 -7.19 -5.92
N ASP A 36 0.12 -5.87 -6.10
CA ASP A 36 -0.07 -4.89 -5.02
C ASP A 36 1.06 -4.96 -3.99
N TYR A 37 2.28 -4.76 -4.50
CA TYR A 37 3.53 -4.76 -3.75
C TYR A 37 3.77 -3.44 -3.03
N ILE A 38 3.36 -2.36 -3.69
CA ILE A 38 3.63 -0.99 -3.28
C ILE A 38 2.39 -0.35 -2.63
N ASP A 39 2.58 0.88 -2.15
CA ASP A 39 1.59 1.76 -1.54
C ASP A 39 1.09 1.28 -0.17
N ARG A 40 0.45 2.22 0.56
CA ARG A 40 -0.12 2.07 1.91
C ARG A 40 0.93 1.85 3.00
N GLY A 41 1.70 0.76 2.91
CA GLY A 41 2.80 0.50 3.83
C GLY A 41 4.04 1.33 3.52
N PRO A 42 4.97 1.45 4.48
CA PRO A 42 6.07 2.41 4.39
C PRO A 42 7.28 1.95 3.58
N PHE A 43 7.37 0.67 3.19
CA PHE A 43 8.61 0.08 2.64
C PHE A 43 8.46 -0.48 1.22
N SER A 44 7.74 0.23 0.34
CA SER A 44 7.52 -0.16 -1.07
C SER A 44 8.81 -0.47 -1.83
N ARG A 45 9.85 0.35 -1.69
CA ARG A 45 11.16 0.17 -2.31
C ARG A 45 11.79 -1.16 -1.87
N ARG A 46 11.86 -1.40 -0.56
CA ARG A 46 12.46 -2.62 -0.02
C ARG A 46 11.67 -3.86 -0.43
N VAL A 47 10.34 -3.78 -0.55
CA VAL A 47 9.51 -4.88 -1.10
C VAL A 47 9.96 -5.20 -2.53
N LEU A 48 10.04 -4.21 -3.42
CA LEU A 48 10.45 -4.43 -4.80
C LEU A 48 11.87 -5.01 -4.90
N GLU A 49 12.82 -4.47 -4.13
CA GLU A 49 14.19 -5.00 -4.04
C GLU A 49 14.21 -6.47 -3.58
N THR A 50 13.40 -6.80 -2.57
CA THR A 50 13.25 -8.19 -2.06
C THR A 50 12.73 -9.11 -3.16
N LEU A 51 11.68 -8.72 -3.89
CA LEU A 51 11.14 -9.54 -4.99
C LEU A 51 12.16 -9.75 -6.11
N MET A 52 12.94 -8.73 -6.45
CA MET A 52 14.02 -8.82 -7.45
C MET A 52 15.12 -9.79 -6.99
N GLU A 53 15.53 -9.73 -5.71
CA GLU A 53 16.52 -10.65 -5.13
C GLU A 53 16.01 -12.10 -5.12
N TRP A 54 14.74 -12.31 -4.76
CA TRP A 54 14.15 -13.65 -4.68
C TRP A 54 13.91 -14.29 -6.05
N ARG A 55 13.58 -13.50 -7.07
CA ARG A 55 13.48 -13.97 -8.47
C ARG A 55 14.79 -14.53 -9.02
N GLN A 56 15.94 -14.14 -8.46
CA GLN A 56 17.23 -14.70 -8.85
C GLN A 56 17.52 -16.06 -8.22
N LYS A 57 16.84 -16.41 -7.11
CA LYS A 57 17.12 -17.59 -6.30
C LYS A 57 16.09 -18.71 -6.49
N PHE A 58 14.84 -18.36 -6.75
CA PHE A 58 13.72 -19.29 -6.82
C PHE A 58 12.82 -18.99 -8.02
N ASN A 59 12.00 -19.96 -8.42
CA ASN A 59 11.00 -19.76 -9.46
C ASN A 59 9.87 -18.85 -8.96
N PHE A 60 9.99 -17.56 -9.22
CA PHE A 60 9.03 -16.52 -8.82
C PHE A 60 8.27 -15.96 -10.02
N VAL A 61 6.96 -16.05 -9.93
CA VAL A 61 6.02 -15.38 -10.84
C VAL A 61 5.45 -14.16 -10.12
N THR A 62 5.70 -12.98 -10.65
CA THR A 62 5.21 -11.71 -10.11
C THR A 62 4.12 -11.16 -11.02
N LEU A 63 2.90 -11.05 -10.50
CA LEU A 63 1.76 -10.48 -11.20
C LEU A 63 1.70 -8.95 -11.01
N SER A 64 1.04 -8.25 -11.92
CA SER A 64 0.72 -6.83 -11.76
C SER A 64 -0.53 -6.69 -10.90
N GLY A 65 -0.45 -5.90 -9.83
CA GLY A 65 -1.64 -5.38 -9.17
C GLY A 65 -2.12 -4.09 -9.83
N ASN A 66 -3.22 -3.55 -9.33
CA ASN A 66 -3.67 -2.23 -9.79
C ASN A 66 -2.77 -1.11 -9.27
N HIS A 67 -2.07 -1.32 -8.15
CA HIS A 67 -1.14 -0.32 -7.60
C HIS A 67 0.10 -0.15 -8.47
N GLU A 68 0.68 -1.22 -8.97
CA GLU A 68 1.79 -1.13 -9.93
C GLU A 68 1.37 -0.45 -11.24
N GLU A 69 0.15 -0.71 -11.72
CA GLU A 69 -0.36 -0.04 -12.92
C GLU A 69 -0.61 1.45 -12.66
N MET A 70 -1.14 1.83 -11.49
CA MET A 70 -1.29 3.23 -11.11
C MET A 70 0.05 3.96 -11.04
N LEU A 71 1.10 3.34 -10.51
CA LEU A 71 2.45 3.93 -10.52
C LEU A 71 2.97 4.11 -11.96
N ARG A 72 2.78 3.14 -12.84
CA ARG A 72 3.17 3.27 -14.26
C ARG A 72 2.47 4.43 -14.94
N GLU A 73 1.16 4.58 -14.74
CA GLU A 73 0.40 5.70 -15.28
C GLU A 73 0.77 7.04 -14.65
N PHE A 74 1.12 7.05 -13.36
CA PHE A 74 1.62 8.23 -12.66
C PHE A 74 2.95 8.70 -13.27
N LEU A 75 3.88 7.78 -13.53
CA LEU A 75 5.17 8.06 -14.15
C LEU A 75 5.04 8.53 -15.61
N ASP A 76 4.06 8.01 -16.36
CA ASP A 76 3.74 8.49 -17.71
C ASP A 76 3.20 9.93 -17.69
N GLY A 77 2.38 10.27 -16.70
CA GLY A 77 1.94 11.64 -16.42
C GLY A 77 1.01 12.26 -17.47
N SER A 78 0.63 11.55 -18.53
CA SER A 78 -0.17 12.10 -19.65
C SER A 78 -1.62 12.44 -19.26
N ASN A 79 -2.12 11.82 -18.19
CA ASN A 79 -3.50 11.92 -17.72
C ASN A 79 -3.56 12.35 -16.24
N PRO A 80 -4.02 13.59 -15.94
CA PRO A 80 -4.10 14.11 -14.58
C PRO A 80 -4.99 13.28 -13.64
N GLN A 81 -6.06 12.67 -14.15
CA GLN A 81 -6.95 11.84 -13.34
C GLN A 81 -6.26 10.55 -12.88
N ARG A 82 -5.41 9.96 -13.74
CA ARG A 82 -4.63 8.76 -13.39
C ARG A 82 -3.53 9.07 -12.37
N VAL A 83 -2.87 10.21 -12.55
CA VAL A 83 -1.91 10.75 -11.59
C VAL A 83 -2.56 10.95 -10.22
N ALA A 84 -3.72 11.61 -10.17
CA ALA A 84 -4.47 11.78 -8.92
C ALA A 84 -4.93 10.43 -8.31
N ARG A 85 -5.33 9.47 -9.17
CA ARG A 85 -5.75 8.13 -8.74
C ARG A 85 -4.64 7.42 -7.96
N PHE A 86 -3.39 7.47 -8.42
CA PHE A 86 -2.25 6.89 -7.70
C PHE A 86 -2.08 7.49 -6.30
N ILE A 87 -2.03 8.82 -6.20
CA ILE A 87 -1.86 9.53 -4.93
C ILE A 87 -2.98 9.19 -3.94
N LEU A 88 -4.24 9.19 -4.41
CA LEU A 88 -5.42 8.93 -3.59
C LEU A 88 -5.54 7.48 -3.11
N ASN A 89 -4.79 6.54 -3.70
CA ASN A 89 -4.79 5.12 -3.31
C ASN A 89 -3.55 4.74 -2.48
N GLY A 90 -2.88 5.71 -1.85
CA GLY A 90 -1.73 5.44 -0.97
C GLY A 90 -0.38 5.57 -1.66
N GLY A 91 -0.33 5.98 -2.93
CA GLY A 91 0.90 6.19 -3.70
C GLY A 91 1.90 7.15 -3.05
N SER A 92 1.43 8.06 -2.19
CA SER A 92 2.28 8.98 -1.43
C SER A 92 3.32 8.26 -0.56
N SER A 93 2.96 7.11 0.03
CA SER A 93 3.88 6.30 0.84
C SER A 93 5.03 5.74 0.00
N THR A 94 4.73 5.28 -1.22
CA THR A 94 5.73 4.83 -2.19
C THR A 94 6.64 5.97 -2.61
N LEU A 95 6.11 7.14 -2.94
CA LEU A 95 6.95 8.29 -3.31
C LEU A 95 7.88 8.70 -2.16
N ALA A 96 7.39 8.68 -0.92
CA ALA A 96 8.20 8.99 0.26
C ALA A 96 9.36 7.99 0.46
N ASP A 97 9.12 6.69 0.24
CA ASP A 97 10.15 5.64 0.36
C ASP A 97 11.20 5.69 -0.77
N PHE A 98 10.88 6.35 -1.89
CA PHE A 98 11.81 6.63 -2.98
C PHE A 98 12.44 8.03 -2.92
N ALA A 99 12.08 8.86 -1.94
CA ALA A 99 12.61 10.20 -1.78
C ALA A 99 13.99 10.20 -1.10
N ASP A 100 14.83 11.16 -1.45
CA ASP A 100 16.07 11.47 -0.73
C ASP A 100 15.82 12.41 0.47
N GLU A 101 16.90 12.83 1.12
CA GLU A 101 16.86 13.74 2.27
C GLU A 101 16.29 15.14 1.94
N HIS A 102 16.23 15.52 0.66
CA HIS A 102 15.65 16.77 0.19
C HIS A 102 14.20 16.62 -0.28
N GLY A 103 13.63 15.41 -0.21
CA GLY A 103 12.28 15.11 -0.68
C GLY A 103 12.18 14.91 -2.19
N GLU A 104 13.30 14.87 -2.91
CA GLU A 104 13.34 14.57 -4.33
C GLU A 104 13.27 13.05 -4.51
N TRP A 105 12.23 12.58 -5.20
CA TRP A 105 12.01 11.15 -5.41
C TRP A 105 12.43 10.70 -6.79
N VAL A 106 13.08 9.54 -6.85
CA VAL A 106 13.47 8.91 -8.11
C VAL A 106 13.23 7.41 -8.01
N VAL A 107 12.35 6.87 -8.86
CA VAL A 107 12.21 5.43 -9.02
C VAL A 107 13.38 4.93 -9.88
N PRO A 108 14.26 4.06 -9.37
CA PRO A 108 15.41 3.60 -10.13
C PRO A 108 14.99 2.84 -11.40
N LYS A 109 15.80 2.94 -12.47
CA LYS A 109 15.52 2.25 -13.75
C LYS A 109 15.34 0.74 -13.59
N SER A 110 16.05 0.12 -12.64
CA SER A 110 15.93 -1.30 -12.33
C SER A 110 14.54 -1.67 -11.78
N HIS A 111 13.94 -0.78 -11.00
CA HIS A 111 12.59 -0.96 -10.47
C HIS A 111 11.55 -0.76 -11.59
N ILE A 112 11.74 0.24 -12.45
CA ILE A 112 10.87 0.45 -13.63
C ILE A 112 10.90 -0.79 -14.52
N ALA A 113 12.08 -1.33 -14.83
CA ALA A 113 12.23 -2.55 -15.63
C ALA A 113 11.54 -3.75 -14.96
N PHE A 114 11.66 -3.90 -13.64
CA PHE A 114 10.94 -4.94 -12.90
C PHE A 114 9.41 -4.80 -13.03
N LEU A 115 8.87 -3.58 -12.92
CA LEU A 115 7.44 -3.31 -13.07
C LEU A 115 6.94 -3.61 -14.49
N GLU A 116 7.78 -3.41 -15.51
CA GLU A 116 7.46 -3.73 -16.91
C GLU A 116 7.42 -5.24 -17.21
N GLU A 117 8.08 -6.05 -16.39
CA GLU A 117 8.10 -7.52 -16.52
C GLU A 117 6.93 -8.22 -15.81
N LEU A 118 6.09 -7.48 -15.08
CA LEU A 118 4.97 -8.05 -14.34
C LEU A 118 3.94 -8.67 -15.29
N LYS A 119 3.52 -9.89 -14.97
CA LYS A 119 2.51 -10.60 -15.76
C LYS A 119 1.10 -10.19 -15.33
N LEU A 120 0.15 -10.19 -16.25
CA LEU A 120 -1.26 -9.98 -15.87
C LEU A 120 -1.87 -11.21 -15.18
N TRP A 121 -1.47 -12.41 -15.58
CA TRP A 121 -1.88 -13.66 -14.96
C TRP A 121 -0.81 -14.73 -15.11
N HIS A 122 -1.00 -15.82 -14.39
CA HIS A 122 -0.27 -17.06 -14.53
C HIS A 122 -1.22 -18.24 -14.45
N GLU A 123 -0.88 -19.36 -15.07
CA GLU A 123 -1.73 -20.53 -15.03
C GLU A 123 -0.92 -21.82 -14.89
N THR A 124 -1.55 -22.78 -14.23
CA THR A 124 -1.15 -24.19 -14.16
C THR A 124 -2.26 -25.04 -14.76
N ASP A 125 -2.18 -26.36 -14.66
CA ASP A 125 -3.25 -27.24 -15.14
C ASP A 125 -4.58 -26.98 -14.40
N ASP A 126 -4.53 -26.77 -13.08
CA ASP A 126 -5.73 -26.69 -12.23
C ASP A 126 -6.09 -25.26 -11.76
N HIS A 127 -5.15 -24.32 -11.79
CA HIS A 127 -5.30 -22.98 -11.21
C HIS A 127 -4.96 -21.86 -12.19
N PHE A 128 -5.70 -20.75 -12.06
CA PHE A 128 -5.47 -19.50 -12.78
C PHE A 128 -5.24 -18.38 -11.76
N PHE A 129 -4.04 -17.80 -11.75
CA PHE A 129 -3.62 -16.77 -10.82
C PHE A 129 -3.75 -15.40 -11.47
N VAL A 130 -4.47 -14.49 -10.82
CA VAL A 130 -4.73 -13.12 -11.32
C VAL A 130 -4.89 -12.21 -10.11
N HIS A 131 -4.57 -10.93 -10.24
CA HIS A 131 -4.65 -10.00 -9.12
C HIS A 131 -6.08 -9.83 -8.58
N ALA A 132 -7.02 -9.29 -9.39
CA ALA A 132 -8.35 -8.94 -8.91
C ALA A 132 -9.39 -10.05 -9.14
N GLY A 133 -9.35 -10.70 -10.29
CA GLY A 133 -10.34 -11.67 -10.72
C GLY A 133 -10.46 -11.71 -12.24
N VAL A 134 -11.55 -12.29 -12.74
CA VAL A 134 -11.82 -12.39 -14.18
C VAL A 134 -13.28 -12.00 -14.48
N PRO A 135 -13.55 -11.41 -15.66
CA PRO A 135 -14.92 -11.23 -16.14
C PRO A 135 -15.66 -12.58 -16.28
N ASP A 136 -16.99 -12.53 -16.37
CA ASP A 136 -17.87 -13.71 -16.37
C ASP A 136 -17.90 -14.46 -17.73
N ILE A 137 -16.72 -14.65 -18.32
CA ILE A 137 -16.47 -15.30 -19.62
C ILE A 137 -15.52 -16.50 -19.45
N ALA A 138 -15.32 -17.28 -20.51
CA ALA A 138 -14.37 -18.40 -20.51
C ALA A 138 -12.92 -17.89 -20.41
N LEU A 139 -12.04 -18.59 -19.68
CA LEU A 139 -10.65 -18.14 -19.51
C LEU A 139 -9.90 -18.00 -20.84
N LYS A 140 -10.20 -18.86 -21.81
CA LYS A 140 -9.62 -18.83 -23.17
C LYS A 140 -10.06 -17.61 -24.01
N GLU A 141 -11.10 -16.90 -23.58
CA GLU A 141 -11.64 -15.71 -24.26
C GLU A 141 -11.07 -14.41 -23.70
N LEU A 142 -10.27 -14.50 -22.63
CA LEU A 142 -9.59 -13.36 -22.03
C LEU A 142 -8.59 -12.77 -23.03
N ASP A 143 -8.64 -11.45 -23.18
CA ASP A 143 -7.71 -10.67 -23.96
C ASP A 143 -6.93 -9.71 -23.04
N PRO A 144 -5.59 -9.74 -23.03
CA PRO A 144 -4.77 -8.98 -22.09
C PRO A 144 -4.86 -7.46 -22.26
N VAL A 145 -5.38 -6.96 -23.39
CA VAL A 145 -5.52 -5.54 -23.67
C VAL A 145 -6.95 -5.09 -23.36
N ARG A 146 -7.95 -5.79 -23.90
CA ARG A 146 -9.37 -5.48 -23.69
C ARG A 146 -9.78 -5.66 -22.23
N ASP A 147 -9.34 -6.73 -21.59
CA ASP A 147 -9.81 -7.11 -20.25
C ASP A 147 -8.85 -6.67 -19.14
N ARG A 148 -7.77 -5.92 -19.48
CA ARG A 148 -6.73 -5.47 -18.54
C ARG A 148 -7.32 -4.81 -17.30
N ASP A 149 -8.25 -3.87 -17.50
CA ASP A 149 -8.89 -3.15 -16.39
C ASP A 149 -9.69 -4.09 -15.49
N GLU A 150 -10.42 -5.06 -16.04
CA GLU A 150 -11.15 -6.05 -15.23
C GLU A 150 -10.17 -6.95 -14.45
N LEU A 151 -9.11 -7.45 -15.08
CA LEU A 151 -8.11 -8.31 -14.43
C LEU A 151 -7.40 -7.63 -13.25
N LEU A 152 -7.31 -6.30 -13.28
CA LEU A 152 -6.67 -5.48 -12.24
C LEU A 152 -7.67 -4.87 -11.24
N TRP A 153 -8.94 -4.65 -11.62
CA TRP A 153 -9.86 -3.85 -10.80
C TRP A 153 -11.18 -4.54 -10.43
N ILE A 154 -11.55 -5.65 -11.07
CA ILE A 154 -12.86 -6.28 -10.87
C ILE A 154 -13.06 -6.66 -9.39
N ARG A 155 -14.29 -6.46 -8.89
CA ARG A 155 -14.65 -6.85 -7.51
C ARG A 155 -15.98 -7.57 -7.49
N ARG A 156 -17.07 -6.81 -7.33
CA ARG A 156 -18.41 -7.35 -7.03
C ARG A 156 -18.94 -8.33 -8.09
N SER A 157 -18.78 -8.02 -9.37
CA SER A 157 -19.22 -8.90 -10.47
C SER A 157 -18.53 -10.26 -10.44
N PHE A 158 -17.22 -10.29 -10.17
CA PHE A 158 -16.45 -11.53 -10.03
C PHE A 158 -16.79 -12.28 -8.73
N ILE A 159 -16.78 -11.59 -7.58
CA ILE A 159 -17.04 -12.20 -6.27
C ILE A 159 -18.44 -12.80 -6.19
N ASN A 160 -19.44 -12.15 -6.80
CA ASN A 160 -20.82 -12.60 -6.80
C ASN A 160 -21.16 -13.56 -7.95
N SER A 161 -20.23 -13.82 -8.88
CA SER A 161 -20.49 -14.75 -9.97
C SER A 161 -20.65 -16.18 -9.43
N SER A 162 -21.62 -16.88 -10.00
CA SER A 162 -21.84 -18.31 -9.75
C SER A 162 -21.08 -19.19 -10.76
N ARG A 163 -20.40 -18.60 -11.74
CA ARG A 163 -19.64 -19.32 -12.77
C ARG A 163 -18.60 -20.23 -12.14
N ARG A 164 -18.39 -21.37 -12.81
CA ARG A 164 -17.27 -22.27 -12.59
C ARG A 164 -16.38 -22.17 -13.82
N TRP A 165 -15.26 -21.48 -13.68
CA TRP A 165 -14.26 -21.39 -14.73
C TRP A 165 -13.55 -22.73 -14.91
N GLU A 166 -12.85 -22.85 -16.04
CA GLU A 166 -12.10 -24.04 -16.44
C GLU A 166 -11.00 -24.40 -15.43
N LYS A 167 -10.51 -23.40 -14.69
CA LYS A 167 -9.51 -23.52 -13.62
C LYS A 167 -10.00 -22.77 -12.40
N ARG A 168 -9.54 -23.16 -11.21
CA ARG A 168 -9.85 -22.42 -9.98
C ARG A 168 -9.06 -21.11 -9.95
N ILE A 169 -9.77 -20.00 -9.74
CA ILE A 169 -9.16 -18.67 -9.75
C ILE A 169 -8.48 -18.39 -8.41
N VAL A 170 -7.22 -18.01 -8.39
CA VAL A 170 -6.48 -17.62 -7.18
C VAL A 170 -6.17 -16.13 -7.28
N HIS A 171 -6.62 -15.34 -6.30
CA HIS A 171 -6.59 -13.88 -6.39
C HIS A 171 -6.42 -13.18 -5.03
N GLY A 172 -6.24 -11.86 -5.09
CA GLY A 172 -6.16 -10.93 -3.96
C GLY A 172 -7.11 -9.74 -4.17
N HIS A 173 -6.60 -8.51 -4.01
CA HIS A 173 -7.23 -7.19 -4.28
C HIS A 173 -8.43 -6.78 -3.42
N THR A 174 -9.33 -7.72 -3.15
CA THR A 174 -10.48 -7.47 -2.28
C THR A 174 -10.18 -8.07 -0.91
N PRO A 175 -9.87 -7.24 0.10
CA PRO A 175 -9.42 -7.74 1.39
C PRO A 175 -10.51 -8.54 2.09
N VAL A 176 -10.11 -9.65 2.70
CA VAL A 176 -10.95 -10.54 3.50
C VAL A 176 -10.31 -10.78 4.86
N ASN A 177 -11.11 -11.13 5.88
CA ASN A 177 -10.58 -11.34 7.24
C ASN A 177 -9.78 -12.65 7.38
N ALA A 178 -9.98 -13.59 6.47
CA ALA A 178 -9.31 -14.87 6.40
C ALA A 178 -9.37 -15.39 4.96
N VAL A 179 -8.47 -16.32 4.60
CA VAL A 179 -8.45 -16.94 3.28
C VAL A 179 -9.82 -17.53 2.94
N GLU A 180 -10.40 -17.11 1.82
CA GLU A 180 -11.67 -17.64 1.32
C GLU A 180 -11.39 -18.72 0.28
N VAL A 181 -11.77 -19.97 0.57
CA VAL A 181 -11.65 -21.09 -0.38
C VAL A 181 -13.02 -21.53 -0.83
N SER A 182 -13.25 -21.51 -2.14
CA SER A 182 -14.46 -22.04 -2.77
C SER A 182 -14.10 -22.95 -3.94
N ALA A 183 -15.11 -23.60 -4.52
CA ALA A 183 -14.89 -24.40 -5.73
C ALA A 183 -14.43 -23.56 -6.94
N ALA A 184 -14.87 -22.30 -7.01
CA ALA A 184 -14.58 -21.40 -8.13
C ALA A 184 -13.31 -20.58 -7.94
N ARG A 185 -13.05 -20.12 -6.70
CA ARG A 185 -11.98 -19.18 -6.40
C ARG A 185 -11.37 -19.36 -5.02
N ILE A 186 -10.15 -18.87 -4.86
CA ILE A 186 -9.38 -18.73 -3.63
C ILE A 186 -8.94 -17.28 -3.51
N ASN A 187 -9.35 -16.60 -2.44
CA ASN A 187 -8.86 -15.25 -2.12
C ASN A 187 -7.86 -15.33 -0.96
N VAL A 188 -6.65 -14.81 -1.16
CA VAL A 188 -5.57 -14.80 -0.14
C VAL A 188 -5.18 -13.40 0.33
N ASP A 189 -5.85 -12.34 -0.12
CA ASP A 189 -5.64 -10.99 0.42
C ASP A 189 -6.28 -10.89 1.82
N THR A 190 -5.46 -11.12 2.84
CA THR A 190 -5.85 -10.99 4.25
C THR A 190 -5.49 -9.63 4.84
N ALA A 191 -5.41 -8.59 4.01
CA ALA A 191 -5.36 -7.19 4.40
C ALA A 191 -4.15 -6.82 5.27
N CYS A 192 -2.93 -7.25 4.92
CA CYS A 192 -1.72 -7.02 5.71
C CYS A 192 -1.52 -5.53 6.07
N ALA A 193 -1.59 -4.63 5.07
CA ALA A 193 -1.43 -3.19 5.29
C ALA A 193 -2.51 -2.57 6.20
N TYR A 194 -3.63 -3.25 6.40
CA TYR A 194 -4.73 -2.80 7.25
C TYR A 194 -4.73 -3.43 8.65
N GLY A 195 -3.60 -4.02 9.07
CA GLY A 195 -3.46 -4.66 10.38
C GLY A 195 -3.90 -6.12 10.41
N GLY A 196 -4.17 -6.72 9.25
CA GLY A 196 -4.45 -8.15 9.11
C GLY A 196 -3.16 -8.97 9.04
N PHE A 197 -3.09 -9.83 8.03
CA PHE A 197 -1.96 -10.75 7.83
C PHE A 197 -1.44 -10.65 6.41
N LEU A 198 -0.14 -10.87 6.21
CA LEU A 198 0.36 -11.29 4.91
C LEU A 198 0.25 -12.81 4.83
N THR A 199 -0.40 -13.31 3.79
CA THR A 199 -0.75 -14.73 3.71
C THR A 199 -0.29 -15.37 2.41
N ALA A 200 0.25 -16.59 2.54
CA ALA A 200 0.49 -17.52 1.46
C ALA A 200 -0.44 -18.74 1.58
N ILE A 201 -0.89 -19.28 0.45
CA ILE A 201 -1.50 -20.62 0.37
C ILE A 201 -0.64 -21.53 -0.49
N GLU A 202 -0.35 -22.73 0.01
CA GLU A 202 0.31 -23.81 -0.72
C GLU A 202 -0.72 -24.65 -1.46
N LEU A 203 -0.51 -24.87 -2.76
CA LEU A 203 -1.36 -25.67 -3.63
C LEU A 203 -0.58 -26.90 -4.11
N PRO A 204 -1.23 -28.08 -4.15
CA PRO A 204 -2.67 -28.33 -3.92
C PRO A 204 -3.07 -28.63 -2.47
N SER A 205 -2.15 -28.57 -1.50
CA SER A 205 -2.40 -28.99 -0.10
C SER A 205 -3.36 -28.07 0.66
N HIS A 206 -3.56 -26.84 0.18
CA HIS A 206 -4.26 -25.73 0.83
C HIS A 206 -3.72 -25.38 2.22
N ARG A 207 -2.43 -25.64 2.47
CA ARG A 207 -1.79 -25.21 3.72
C ARG A 207 -1.58 -23.70 3.69
N ILE A 208 -1.97 -23.04 4.77
CA ILE A 208 -1.88 -21.58 4.92
C ILE A 208 -0.67 -21.23 5.78
N TYR A 209 0.09 -20.24 5.33
CA TYR A 209 1.19 -19.61 6.07
C TYR A 209 0.86 -18.13 6.17
N SER A 210 0.88 -17.57 7.38
CA SER A 210 0.49 -16.18 7.59
C SER A 210 1.40 -15.52 8.61
N VAL A 211 1.79 -14.29 8.33
CA VAL A 211 2.52 -13.43 9.26
C VAL A 211 1.60 -12.28 9.65
N PRO A 212 1.29 -12.09 10.96
CA PRO A 212 0.49 -10.95 11.39
C PRO A 212 1.25 -9.65 11.13
N ARG A 213 0.51 -8.59 10.79
CA ARG A 213 1.09 -7.25 10.67
C ARG A 213 1.82 -6.87 11.96
N LYS A 214 3.14 -6.69 11.89
CA LYS A 214 4.05 -6.36 13.00
C LYS A 214 3.99 -4.89 13.35
N THR A 215 4.02 -4.06 12.31
CA THR A 215 3.81 -2.61 12.43
C THR A 215 2.32 -2.33 12.33
N GLY A 216 1.60 -2.56 13.44
CA GLY A 216 0.25 -2.02 13.57
C GLY A 216 0.29 -0.51 13.39
N LEU A 217 -0.58 0.04 12.55
CA LEU A 217 -0.89 1.47 12.56
C LEU A 217 -1.36 1.80 13.98
N ARG A 218 -0.46 2.22 14.86
CA ARG A 218 -0.83 2.74 16.17
C ARG A 218 -1.31 4.15 15.93
N PRO A 219 -2.61 4.47 16.10
CA PRO A 219 -3.01 5.85 16.16
C PRO A 219 -2.17 6.54 17.24
N ALA A 220 -1.38 7.52 16.81
CA ALA A 220 -0.70 8.41 17.73
C ALA A 220 -1.77 9.31 18.34
N PHE A 221 -1.98 9.14 19.65
CA PHE A 221 -2.91 9.98 20.39
C PHE A 221 -2.14 11.14 21.00
N LEU A 222 -2.38 12.36 20.51
CA LEU A 222 -2.03 13.55 21.28
C LEU A 222 -2.84 13.54 22.57
N ARG A 223 -2.17 13.48 23.72
CA ARG A 223 -2.79 13.76 25.01
C ARG A 223 -2.75 15.27 25.24
N ASP A 224 -3.92 15.89 25.25
CA ASP A 224 -4.12 17.17 25.91
C ASP A 224 -3.84 16.98 27.42
N LYS A 225 -2.91 17.76 27.98
CA LYS A 225 -2.56 17.72 29.42
C LYS A 225 -3.76 18.05 30.33
N THR A 226 -4.89 18.52 29.79
CA THR A 226 -6.05 18.99 30.57
C THR A 226 -7.36 18.21 30.36
N SER A 227 -7.44 17.26 29.42
CA SER A 227 -8.71 16.54 29.15
C SER A 227 -8.67 15.05 29.49
N ARG A 228 -9.68 14.57 30.23
CA ARG A 228 -9.93 13.13 30.42
C ARG A 228 -10.51 12.43 29.17
N ARG A 229 -10.77 13.14 28.05
CA ARG A 229 -11.18 12.56 26.75
C ARG A 229 -10.74 13.43 25.57
N ALA A 230 -9.99 12.83 24.65
CA ALA A 230 -10.11 12.92 23.17
C ALA A 230 -8.74 12.78 22.50
N ALA A 231 -8.62 11.69 21.75
CA ALA A 231 -7.64 11.43 20.72
C ALA A 231 -7.74 12.46 19.59
N VAL A 232 -6.68 13.20 19.26
CA VAL A 232 -6.65 13.95 17.98
C VAL A 232 -6.19 13.00 16.89
N ARG A 233 -7.09 12.71 15.93
CA ARG A 233 -6.75 12.01 14.68
C ARG A 233 -6.19 13.04 13.71
N PHE A 234 -4.93 12.90 13.32
CA PHE A 234 -4.36 13.73 12.25
C PHE A 234 -5.01 13.36 10.92
N LEU A 235 -5.49 14.37 10.19
CA LEU A 235 -5.88 14.32 8.78
C LEU A 235 -5.11 15.46 8.11
N GLY A 236 -3.81 15.28 7.88
CA GLY A 236 -2.97 16.30 7.25
C GLY A 236 -2.94 16.13 5.75
N ALA A 237 -3.19 17.20 5.00
CA ALA A 237 -3.04 17.28 3.54
C ALA A 237 -1.90 18.22 3.13
N VAL A 238 -1.00 17.80 2.23
CA VAL A 238 -0.05 18.69 1.57
C VAL A 238 -0.54 18.96 0.15
N PRO A 239 -0.51 20.22 -0.30
CA PRO A 239 -0.69 20.53 -1.71
C PRO A 239 0.52 20.01 -2.51
N VAL A 240 0.32 19.00 -3.34
CA VAL A 240 1.32 18.52 -4.29
C VAL A 240 1.15 19.31 -5.58
N THR A 241 2.20 20.00 -6.01
CA THR A 241 2.22 20.66 -7.32
C THR A 241 2.97 19.77 -8.29
N ILE A 242 2.27 19.25 -9.29
CA ILE A 242 2.83 18.38 -10.31
C ILE A 242 3.22 19.24 -11.50
N HIS A 243 4.52 19.40 -11.72
CA HIS A 243 5.08 20.16 -12.82
C HIS A 243 5.00 19.35 -14.12
N HIS A 244 4.11 19.73 -15.04
CA HIS A 244 3.96 19.04 -16.32
C HIS A 244 4.56 19.85 -17.48
N ALA A 245 5.65 19.35 -18.08
CA ALA A 245 6.45 20.03 -19.10
C ALA A 245 5.65 20.58 -20.30
N LYS A 246 4.47 20.01 -20.62
CA LYS A 246 3.60 20.46 -21.73
C LYS A 246 2.29 21.16 -21.30
N ARG A 247 1.93 21.17 -20.02
CA ARG A 247 0.61 21.64 -19.54
C ARG A 247 0.68 22.63 -18.37
N GLY A 248 1.89 22.94 -17.88
CA GLY A 248 2.07 23.76 -16.69
C GLY A 248 1.84 22.96 -15.41
N ASP A 249 1.76 23.66 -14.29
CA ASP A 249 1.71 23.09 -12.95
C ASP A 249 0.29 22.68 -12.57
N ILE A 250 0.08 21.40 -12.25
CA ILE A 250 -1.19 20.88 -11.74
C ILE A 250 -1.09 20.80 -10.22
N LYS A 251 -1.81 21.68 -9.51
CA LYS A 251 -1.92 21.62 -8.05
C LYS A 251 -3.00 20.63 -7.64
N LEU A 252 -2.61 19.59 -6.92
CA LEU A 252 -3.49 18.65 -6.25
C LEU A 252 -3.43 18.92 -4.75
N GLU A 253 -4.57 19.15 -4.12
CA GLU A 253 -4.67 19.06 -2.66
C GLU A 253 -4.94 17.60 -2.33
N THR A 254 -3.95 16.87 -1.81
CA THR A 254 -4.18 15.77 -0.87
C THR A 254 -2.87 15.28 -0.28
N LEU A 255 -2.83 15.25 1.05
CA LEU A 255 -2.36 14.09 1.77
C LEU A 255 -3.42 13.72 2.81
N ASN A 256 -3.39 12.47 3.22
CA ASN A 256 -3.97 12.07 4.48
C ASN A 256 -2.91 11.25 5.20
N TYR A 257 -2.07 11.92 5.98
CA TYR A 257 -1.06 11.27 6.81
C TYR A 257 -1.65 10.33 7.88
N SER A 258 -2.99 10.18 8.01
CA SER A 258 -3.54 9.14 8.89
C SER A 258 -3.18 7.72 8.45
N GLU A 259 -2.73 7.53 7.21
CA GLU A 259 -2.26 6.24 6.67
C GLU A 259 -0.77 5.98 6.90
N ILE A 260 0.01 7.03 7.21
CA ILE A 260 1.44 6.97 7.51
C ILE A 260 1.59 7.37 8.97
N GLY A 261 1.63 6.40 9.88
CA GLY A 261 1.67 6.66 11.32
C GLY A 261 2.79 7.64 11.73
N MET A 262 2.44 8.90 11.95
CA MET A 262 3.31 9.87 12.61
C MET A 262 3.05 9.81 14.12
N LEU A 263 4.01 9.31 14.88
CA LEU A 263 4.01 9.28 16.35
C LEU A 263 4.73 10.51 16.92
N LEU A 264 4.20 11.10 18.00
CA LEU A 264 4.82 12.20 18.76
C LEU A 264 4.66 11.95 20.28
N TRP A 265 5.76 12.08 21.04
CA TRP A 265 5.80 12.20 22.51
C TRP A 265 6.76 13.33 22.91
N SER A 266 6.57 13.93 24.09
CA SER A 266 7.40 15.04 24.60
C SER A 266 7.95 14.69 25.99
N PRO A 267 9.26 14.89 26.25
CA PRO A 267 9.78 15.05 27.61
C PRO A 267 9.65 16.51 28.05
N GLU A 268 9.18 16.66 29.29
CA GLU A 268 9.39 17.74 30.27
C GLU A 268 9.71 19.15 29.75
N GLU A 269 8.68 20.00 29.74
CA GLU A 269 8.75 21.24 30.51
C GLU A 269 7.36 21.58 31.07
N ALA A 270 7.39 21.98 32.34
CA ALA A 270 6.27 22.32 33.19
C ALA A 270 5.82 23.77 32.94
N ASP A 271 4.59 24.06 33.35
CA ASP A 271 3.98 25.39 33.39
C ASP A 271 3.75 26.11 32.06
N ARG A 272 2.58 25.84 31.45
CA ARG A 272 1.60 26.88 31.07
C ARG A 272 0.27 26.28 30.61
N ALA A 273 -0.78 27.04 30.89
CA ALA A 273 -2.18 26.66 30.89
C ALA A 273 -2.87 26.75 29.51
N THR A 274 -3.83 25.85 29.27
CA THR A 274 -5.10 26.04 28.55
C THR A 274 -5.16 27.08 27.40
N GLN A 275 -4.51 26.83 26.26
CA GLN A 275 -4.83 27.58 25.05
C GLN A 275 -5.01 26.64 23.85
N LEU A 276 -6.13 26.84 23.14
CA LEU A 276 -6.38 26.24 21.82
C LEU A 276 -5.34 26.82 20.85
N LEU A 277 -4.79 25.99 19.96
CA LEU A 277 -3.87 26.48 18.94
C LEU A 277 -4.58 27.48 18.02
N GLU A 278 -4.04 28.68 17.87
CA GLU A 278 -4.60 29.72 17.02
C GLU A 278 -4.08 29.60 15.58
N GLN A 279 -4.88 30.01 14.60
CA GLN A 279 -4.42 30.09 13.21
C GLN A 279 -3.25 31.09 13.12
N GLY A 280 -2.13 30.66 12.55
CA GLY A 280 -0.88 31.40 12.49
C GLY A 280 0.10 31.07 13.61
N GLU A 281 -0.32 30.35 14.64
CA GLU A 281 0.56 29.88 15.70
C GLU A 281 1.56 28.86 15.16
N THR A 282 2.77 28.89 15.72
CA THR A 282 3.87 28.02 15.32
C THR A 282 4.10 26.96 16.39
N VAL A 283 4.12 25.69 15.97
CA VAL A 283 4.30 24.50 16.78
C VAL A 283 5.64 23.89 16.41
N LYS A 284 6.49 23.56 17.38
CA LYS A 284 7.78 22.89 17.12
C LYS A 284 7.79 21.52 17.78
N GLY A 285 8.53 20.58 17.20
CA GLY A 285 8.66 19.23 17.76
C GLY A 285 9.73 18.41 17.06
N LEU A 286 9.75 17.10 17.33
CA LEU A 286 10.70 16.14 16.78
C LEU A 286 9.92 14.98 16.14
N VAL A 287 10.36 14.50 14.97
CA VAL A 287 9.76 13.35 14.23
C VAL A 287 10.71 12.16 14.25
N GLY A 288 10.19 10.94 14.46
CA GLY A 288 10.92 9.66 14.36
C GLY A 288 11.19 8.97 15.71
N ASP A 289 11.54 7.68 15.67
CA ASP A 289 12.06 6.93 16.82
C ASP A 289 13.55 6.58 16.56
N GLY A 290 14.42 6.80 17.54
CA GLY A 290 15.88 6.65 17.38
C GLY A 290 16.59 7.90 16.84
N TRP A 291 16.42 8.24 15.55
CA TRP A 291 17.00 9.45 14.94
C TRP A 291 15.93 10.52 14.79
N GLN A 292 15.96 11.51 15.67
CA GLN A 292 14.93 12.55 15.78
C GLN A 292 15.25 13.73 14.84
N VAL A 293 14.31 14.09 13.97
CA VAL A 293 14.41 15.26 13.08
C VAL A 293 13.54 16.39 13.63
N PRO A 294 14.09 17.60 13.87
CA PRO A 294 13.30 18.74 14.33
C PRO A 294 12.37 19.26 13.23
N PHE A 295 11.16 19.67 13.62
CA PHE A 295 10.21 20.33 12.75
C PHE A 295 9.65 21.60 13.38
N GLU A 296 9.23 22.51 12.52
CA GLU A 296 8.46 23.71 12.84
C GLU A 296 7.21 23.72 11.96
N ALA A 297 6.03 23.93 12.53
CA ALA A 297 4.78 23.86 11.78
C ALA A 297 3.87 25.02 12.13
N ARG A 298 3.24 25.64 11.14
CA ARG A 298 2.29 26.73 11.34
C ARG A 298 0.87 26.22 11.24
N VAL A 299 0.01 26.61 12.18
CA VAL A 299 -1.42 26.30 12.13
C VAL A 299 -2.05 27.10 11.00
N VAL A 300 -2.47 26.41 9.94
CA VAL A 300 -3.07 27.04 8.76
C VAL A 300 -4.58 27.14 8.84
N HIS A 301 -5.25 26.23 9.56
CA HIS A 301 -6.66 26.40 9.90
C HIS A 301 -7.02 25.59 11.16
N SER A 302 -8.10 26.00 11.82
CA SER A 302 -8.72 25.26 12.91
C SER A 302 -10.22 25.12 12.66
N ARG A 303 -10.79 23.92 12.81
CA ARG A 303 -12.22 23.67 12.66
C ARG A 303 -12.76 22.91 13.87
N LYS A 304 -13.84 23.40 14.46
CA LYS A 304 -14.60 22.68 15.49
C LYS A 304 -15.50 21.64 14.83
N GLN A 305 -15.40 20.39 15.28
CA GLN A 305 -16.25 19.25 14.90
C GLN A 305 -17.06 18.75 16.10
N SER A 306 -17.95 17.78 15.86
CA SER A 306 -18.79 17.20 16.92
C SER A 306 -18.00 16.40 17.96
N ASP A 307 -16.78 15.98 17.64
CA ASP A 307 -15.90 15.15 18.48
C ASP A 307 -14.63 15.88 18.98
N GLY A 308 -14.42 17.15 18.60
CA GLY A 308 -13.26 17.93 19.05
C GLY A 308 -12.89 19.05 18.09
N TRP A 309 -11.66 19.56 18.24
CA TRP A 309 -11.06 20.50 17.30
C TRP A 309 -10.11 19.75 16.35
N GLN A 310 -10.18 20.10 15.07
CA GLN A 310 -9.23 19.68 14.05
C GLN A 310 -8.37 20.86 13.63
N TYR A 311 -7.08 20.60 13.46
CA TYR A 311 -6.10 21.58 13.04
C TYR A 311 -5.44 21.14 11.74
N GLY A 312 -5.36 22.04 10.78
CA GLY A 312 -4.47 21.91 9.62
C GLY A 312 -3.14 22.56 9.97
N LEU A 313 -2.04 21.84 9.77
CA LEU A 313 -0.68 22.31 10.02
C LEU A 313 0.10 22.35 8.69
N ALA A 314 0.83 23.43 8.44
CA ALA A 314 1.85 23.52 7.41
C ALA A 314 3.20 23.26 8.06
N VAL A 315 3.83 22.12 7.76
CA VAL A 315 5.07 21.67 8.40
C VAL A 315 6.27 22.07 7.54
N GLU A 316 7.26 22.72 8.16
CA GLU A 316 8.61 22.90 7.67
C GLU A 316 9.53 21.94 8.44
N LEU A 317 10.12 20.98 7.74
CA LEU A 317 11.16 20.12 8.31
C LEU A 317 12.47 20.93 8.33
N GLN A 318 13.14 20.98 9.48
CA GLN A 318 14.45 21.64 9.58
C GLN A 318 15.54 20.59 9.40
N GLY A 319 16.05 20.49 8.17
CA GLY A 319 17.13 19.58 7.77
C GLY A 319 17.44 19.75 6.29
#